data_AF-A0A1E3GF27-F1
#
_entry.id   AF-A0A1E3GF27-F1
#
_cell.length_a   1.000
_cell.length_b   1.000
_cell.length_c   1.000
_cell.angle_alpha   90.00
_cell.angle_beta   90.00
_cell.angle_gamma   90.00
#
_symmetry.space_group_name_H-M   'P 1'
#
loop_
_entity.id
_entity.type
_entity.pdbx_description
1 polymer ?
#
loop_
_entity_poly.entity_id
_entity_poly.type
_entity_poly.pdbx_seq_one_letter_code
_entity_poly.pdbx_strand_id
1 'polypeptide(L)'
;MSQRSPLRVGIGGPVGSGKTALTLNLCQALREKYNMAVVTNDIYTKEDSNFLTRNEAMSPERIVGVETGGCPHTAIREDASINLAAIDDLCEKFDGLELIIIESGGDNLAATFSPELSDLTLYVIDVAGGEKIPRKGGPGITKSDLLIINKTDLAPMVGANLSVMDQDAKRMRGDKPFLFSNMKTKEGLEIIISFIEKQGLFKA
;
A
#
# COMPACT_ATOMS: atom_id res chain seq x y z
N MET A 1 -19.59 -1.21 24.74
CA MET A 1 -18.17 -0.96 24.35
C MET A 1 -18.23 -0.47 22.91
N SER A 2 -17.85 0.78 22.61
CA SER A 2 -17.90 1.23 21.21
C SER A 2 -16.91 0.40 20.41
N GLN A 3 -17.40 -0.34 19.40
CA GLN A 3 -16.54 -1.02 18.44
C GLN A 3 -15.64 0.02 17.80
N ARG A 4 -14.34 -0.18 17.96
CA ARG A 4 -13.31 0.65 17.35
C ARG A 4 -13.24 0.27 15.88
N SER A 5 -13.39 1.24 14.99
CA SER A 5 -13.26 1.00 13.54
C SER A 5 -11.87 0.45 13.23
N PRO A 6 -11.75 -0.47 12.24
CA PRO A 6 -10.46 -1.01 11.85
C PRO A 6 -9.54 0.09 11.34
N LEU A 7 -8.24 -0.06 11.58
CA LEU A 7 -7.23 0.77 10.95
C LEU A 7 -7.24 0.52 9.44
N ARG A 8 -7.39 1.57 8.63
CA ARG A 8 -7.35 1.48 7.17
C ARG A 8 -6.00 1.94 6.64
N VAL A 9 -5.26 1.02 6.03
CA VAL A 9 -3.92 1.26 5.48
C VAL A 9 -3.98 1.25 3.96
N GLY A 10 -3.86 2.44 3.35
CA GLY A 10 -3.82 2.61 1.92
C GLY A 10 -2.41 2.34 1.36
N ILE A 11 -2.30 1.43 0.39
CA ILE A 11 -1.06 1.14 -0.34
C ILE A 11 -1.21 1.67 -1.78
N GLY A 12 -0.53 2.78 -2.06
CA GLY A 12 -0.56 3.45 -3.35
C GLY A 12 0.77 3.35 -4.09
N GLY A 13 0.79 3.65 -5.38
CA GLY A 13 2.03 3.69 -6.16
C GLY A 13 1.87 3.38 -7.64
N PRO A 14 2.94 3.56 -8.44
CA PRO A 14 2.92 3.26 -9.87
C PRO A 14 2.59 1.81 -10.21
N VAL A 15 2.10 1.62 -11.42
CA VAL A 15 1.92 0.29 -12.03
C VAL A 15 3.23 -0.49 -11.93
N GLY A 16 3.15 -1.72 -11.40
CA GLY A 16 4.30 -2.61 -11.30
C GLY A 16 5.31 -2.29 -10.19
N SER A 17 5.11 -1.27 -9.34
CA SER A 17 6.06 -0.91 -8.26
C SER A 17 6.23 -1.98 -7.17
N GLY A 18 5.28 -2.92 -7.07
CA GLY A 18 5.30 -4.04 -6.12
C GLY A 18 4.32 -3.90 -4.96
N LYS A 19 3.23 -3.16 -5.14
CA LYS A 19 2.13 -3.02 -4.17
C LYS A 19 1.55 -4.39 -3.77
N THR A 20 1.09 -5.19 -4.73
CA THR A 20 0.57 -6.55 -4.48
C THR A 20 1.56 -7.46 -3.76
N ALA A 21 2.85 -7.34 -4.07
CA ALA A 21 3.89 -8.12 -3.39
C ALA A 21 4.08 -7.68 -1.93
N LEU A 22 3.98 -6.38 -1.66
CA LEU A 22 3.95 -5.85 -0.29
C LEU A 22 2.68 -6.31 0.45
N THR A 23 1.51 -6.19 -0.18
CA THR A 23 0.22 -6.64 0.37
C THR A 23 0.28 -8.13 0.75
N LEU A 24 0.76 -8.99 -0.15
CA LEU A 24 0.94 -10.43 0.12
C LEU A 24 1.83 -10.68 1.35
N ASN A 25 2.99 -10.04 1.40
CA ASN A 25 3.95 -10.21 2.48
C ASN A 25 3.41 -9.71 3.83
N LEU A 26 2.67 -8.59 3.83
CA LEU A 26 2.00 -8.07 5.02
C LEU A 26 0.92 -9.03 5.51
N CYS A 27 0.05 -9.52 4.62
CA CYS A 27 -0.97 -10.50 4.98
C CYS A 27 -0.38 -11.75 5.62
N GLN A 28 0.64 -12.35 4.99
CA GLN A 28 1.28 -13.55 5.52
C GLN A 28 1.94 -13.33 6.89
N ALA A 29 2.45 -12.12 7.15
CA ALA A 29 3.12 -11.80 8.43
C ALA A 29 2.14 -11.40 9.55
N LEU A 30 0.97 -10.87 9.20
CA LEU A 30 0.05 -10.20 10.13
C LEU A 30 -1.25 -10.95 10.38
N ARG A 31 -1.70 -11.82 9.47
CA ARG A 31 -3.03 -12.47 9.56
C ARG A 31 -3.24 -13.37 10.78
N GLU A 32 -2.17 -13.90 11.37
CA GLU A 32 -2.23 -14.71 12.58
C GLU A 32 -2.22 -13.86 13.86
N LYS A 33 -1.88 -12.57 13.73
CA LYS A 33 -1.76 -11.62 14.85
C LYS A 33 -2.95 -10.68 14.95
N TYR A 34 -3.51 -10.28 13.80
CA TYR A 34 -4.57 -9.29 13.70
C TYR A 34 -5.73 -9.84 12.89
N ASN A 35 -6.96 -9.53 13.32
CA ASN A 35 -8.14 -9.79 12.52
C ASN A 35 -8.17 -8.80 11.36
N MET A 36 -7.81 -9.26 10.16
CA MET A 36 -7.59 -8.37 9.01
C MET A 36 -8.31 -8.79 7.73
N ALA A 37 -8.48 -7.83 6.83
CA ALA A 37 -9.03 -8.00 5.49
C ALA A 37 -8.27 -7.14 4.46
N VAL A 38 -8.48 -7.41 3.17
CA VAL A 38 -7.86 -6.69 2.05
C VAL A 38 -8.91 -6.29 1.04
N VAL A 39 -8.82 -5.05 0.55
CA VAL A 39 -9.52 -4.56 -0.64
C VAL A 39 -8.48 -4.21 -1.70
N THR A 40 -8.52 -4.88 -2.85
CA THR A 40 -7.64 -4.56 -3.99
C THR A 40 -8.43 -3.85 -5.06
N ASN A 41 -7.83 -2.86 -5.71
CA ASN A 41 -8.45 -2.10 -6.78
C ASN A 41 -7.74 -2.37 -8.10
N ASP A 42 -8.51 -2.65 -9.14
CA ASP A 42 -8.04 -2.73 -10.51
C ASP A 42 -9.02 -2.00 -11.43
N ILE A 43 -8.60 -1.64 -12.64
CA ILE A 43 -9.47 -0.89 -13.56
C ILE A 43 -10.51 -1.82 -14.21
N TYR A 44 -10.05 -2.96 -14.74
CA TYR A 44 -10.84 -3.85 -15.61
C TYR A 44 -10.80 -5.31 -15.19
N THR A 45 -10.13 -5.64 -14.08
CA THR A 45 -9.80 -7.00 -13.68
C THR A 45 -9.92 -7.18 -12.18
N LYS A 46 -9.85 -8.43 -11.73
CA LYS A 46 -9.67 -8.81 -10.33
C LYS A 46 -8.32 -9.50 -10.10
N GLU A 47 -7.33 -9.20 -10.94
CA GLU A 47 -6.10 -9.99 -11.00
C GLU A 47 -5.32 -9.91 -9.70
N ASP A 48 -5.25 -8.75 -9.05
CA ASP A 48 -4.58 -8.62 -7.74
C ASP A 48 -5.29 -9.44 -6.64
N SER A 49 -6.62 -9.38 -6.53
CA SER A 49 -7.36 -10.22 -5.57
C SER A 49 -7.21 -11.72 -5.85
N ASN A 50 -7.22 -12.11 -7.13
CA ASN A 50 -6.99 -13.49 -7.55
C ASN A 50 -5.57 -13.94 -7.24
N PHE A 51 -4.58 -13.07 -7.47
CA PHE A 51 -3.19 -13.32 -7.14
C PHE A 51 -3.02 -13.54 -5.64
N LEU A 52 -3.57 -12.66 -4.80
CA LEU A 52 -3.49 -12.80 -3.34
C LEU A 52 -4.17 -14.09 -2.86
N THR A 53 -5.30 -14.45 -3.45
CA THR A 53 -6.01 -15.70 -3.13
C THR A 53 -5.20 -16.93 -3.52
N ARG A 54 -4.66 -16.97 -4.75
CA ARG A 54 -3.83 -18.08 -5.26
C ARG A 54 -2.52 -18.27 -4.48
N ASN A 55 -1.98 -17.19 -3.92
CA ASN A 55 -0.76 -17.21 -3.11
C ASN A 55 -1.05 -17.32 -1.61
N GLU A 56 -2.27 -17.72 -1.25
CA GLU A 56 -2.69 -17.97 0.12
C GLU A 56 -2.35 -16.79 1.03
N ALA A 57 -2.64 -15.55 0.61
CA ALA A 57 -2.43 -14.37 1.44
C ALA A 57 -3.28 -14.46 2.72
N MET A 58 -4.55 -14.82 2.57
CA MET A 58 -5.55 -15.08 3.63
C MET A 58 -6.65 -15.99 3.08
N SER A 59 -7.69 -16.27 3.88
CA SER A 59 -8.89 -16.91 3.35
C SER A 59 -9.52 -16.04 2.25
N PRO A 60 -10.05 -16.64 1.15
CA PRO A 60 -10.58 -15.88 0.01
C PRO A 60 -11.67 -14.87 0.42
N GLU A 61 -12.47 -15.21 1.43
CA GLU A 61 -13.57 -14.38 1.92
C GLU A 61 -13.12 -13.05 2.55
N ARG A 62 -11.83 -12.92 2.91
CA ARG A 62 -11.22 -11.72 3.47
C ARG A 62 -10.54 -10.85 2.42
N ILE A 63 -10.60 -11.23 1.14
CA ILE A 63 -9.96 -10.53 0.03
C ILE A 63 -11.05 -10.11 -0.95
N VAL A 64 -11.26 -8.81 -1.07
CA VAL A 64 -12.27 -8.23 -1.96
C VAL A 64 -11.59 -7.53 -3.13
N GLY A 65 -11.93 -7.92 -4.35
CA GLY A 65 -11.50 -7.26 -5.58
C GLY A 65 -12.54 -6.26 -6.09
N VAL A 66 -12.18 -4.98 -6.11
CA VAL A 66 -12.97 -3.87 -6.63
C VAL A 66 -12.50 -3.52 -8.04
N GLU A 67 -13.44 -3.58 -9.00
CA GLU A 67 -13.24 -3.08 -10.36
C GLU A 67 -13.72 -1.64 -10.41
N THR A 68 -12.79 -0.71 -10.62
CA THR A 68 -13.05 0.73 -10.51
C THR A 68 -13.68 1.32 -11.78
N GLY A 69 -13.51 0.68 -12.94
CA GLY A 69 -14.07 1.11 -14.23
C GLY A 69 -13.48 2.41 -14.80
N GLY A 70 -12.52 3.04 -14.12
CA GLY A 70 -11.96 4.34 -14.46
C GLY A 70 -10.58 4.59 -13.85
N CYS A 71 -10.16 5.85 -13.75
CA CYS A 71 -8.85 6.18 -13.21
C CYS A 71 -8.75 5.76 -11.73
N PRO A 72 -7.70 5.03 -11.30
CA PRO A 72 -7.58 4.53 -9.94
C PRO A 72 -7.68 5.61 -8.85
N HIS A 73 -7.11 6.80 -9.08
CA HIS A 73 -7.20 7.91 -8.13
C HIS A 73 -8.64 8.29 -7.80
N THR A 74 -9.58 8.19 -8.75
CA THR A 74 -11.00 8.48 -8.50
C THR A 74 -11.55 7.57 -7.41
N ALA A 75 -11.34 6.27 -7.53
CA ALA A 75 -11.85 5.28 -6.59
C ALA A 75 -11.23 5.36 -5.18
N ILE A 76 -10.08 6.03 -5.04
CA ILE A 76 -9.40 6.17 -3.74
C ILE A 76 -9.43 7.60 -3.18
N ARG A 77 -9.89 8.59 -3.96
CA ARG A 77 -9.83 10.01 -3.59
C ARG A 77 -11.09 10.78 -3.92
N GLU A 78 -11.41 10.96 -5.20
CA GLU A 78 -12.54 11.82 -5.60
C GLU A 78 -13.90 11.18 -5.33
N ASP A 79 -14.02 9.87 -5.50
CA ASP A 79 -15.21 9.08 -5.21
C ASP A 79 -14.79 7.73 -4.61
N ALA A 80 -14.59 7.73 -3.29
CA ALA A 80 -14.20 6.54 -2.54
C ALA A 80 -15.37 5.60 -2.21
N SER A 81 -16.59 5.90 -2.69
CA SER A 81 -17.82 5.21 -2.28
C SER A 81 -17.76 3.69 -2.48
N ILE A 82 -17.20 3.22 -3.59
CA ILE A 82 -17.07 1.78 -3.88
C ILE A 82 -16.14 1.05 -2.91
N ASN A 83 -15.05 1.71 -2.48
CA ASN A 83 -14.15 1.14 -1.49
C ASN A 83 -14.74 1.21 -0.08
N LEU A 84 -15.43 2.30 0.25
CA LEU A 84 -16.11 2.45 1.53
C LEU A 84 -17.20 1.39 1.70
N ALA A 85 -18.02 1.15 0.67
CA ALA A 85 -19.03 0.09 0.69
C ALA A 85 -18.40 -1.31 0.88
N ALA A 86 -17.30 -1.60 0.17
CA ALA A 86 -16.57 -2.86 0.35
C ALA A 86 -15.99 -3.03 1.77
N ILE A 87 -15.56 -1.94 2.40
CA ILE A 87 -15.08 -1.93 3.79
C ILE A 87 -16.24 -2.17 4.76
N ASP A 88 -17.39 -1.53 4.54
CA ASP A 88 -18.59 -1.70 5.37
C ASP A 88 -19.08 -3.17 5.32
N ASP A 89 -19.17 -3.76 4.12
CA ASP A 89 -19.53 -5.16 3.92
C ASP A 89 -18.58 -6.11 4.68
N LEU A 90 -17.27 -5.82 4.65
CA LEU A 90 -16.26 -6.60 5.40
C LEU A 90 -16.44 -6.46 6.91
N CYS A 91 -16.74 -5.26 7.40
CA CYS A 91 -16.97 -5.00 8.82
C CYS A 91 -18.25 -5.66 9.33
N GLU A 92 -19.31 -5.72 8.52
CA GLU A 92 -20.54 -6.46 8.84
C GLU A 92 -20.30 -7.97 8.84
N LYS A 93 -19.47 -8.47 7.92
CA LYS A 93 -19.19 -9.90 7.78
C LYS A 93 -18.24 -10.45 8.85
N PHE A 94 -17.28 -9.65 9.30
CA PHE A 94 -16.24 -10.08 10.23
C PHE A 94 -16.21 -9.20 11.48
N ASP A 95 -16.78 -9.71 12.56
CA ASP A 95 -16.77 -9.03 13.85
C ASP A 95 -15.33 -8.76 14.33
N GLY A 96 -15.11 -7.53 14.81
CA GLY A 96 -13.85 -7.13 15.43
C GLY A 96 -12.67 -7.05 14.47
N LEU A 97 -12.88 -6.68 13.20
CA LEU A 97 -11.77 -6.34 12.30
C LEU A 97 -10.91 -5.22 12.91
N GLU A 98 -9.60 -5.43 12.89
CA GLU A 98 -8.60 -4.51 13.46
C GLU A 98 -7.83 -3.76 12.37
N LEU A 99 -7.66 -4.39 11.19
CA LEU A 99 -6.85 -3.87 10.09
C LEU A 99 -7.49 -4.18 8.73
N ILE A 100 -7.61 -3.17 7.88
CA ILE A 100 -7.95 -3.34 6.47
C ILE A 100 -6.86 -2.72 5.61
N ILE A 101 -6.27 -3.51 4.72
CA ILE A 101 -5.34 -3.01 3.70
C ILE A 101 -6.14 -2.67 2.45
N ILE A 102 -5.92 -1.48 1.91
CA ILE A 102 -6.57 -1.01 0.68
C ILE A 102 -5.48 -0.77 -0.35
N GLU A 103 -5.36 -1.67 -1.31
CA GLU A 103 -4.42 -1.52 -2.41
C GLU A 103 -5.08 -0.75 -3.56
N SER A 104 -4.45 0.36 -3.97
CA SER A 104 -4.91 1.12 -5.14
C SER A 104 -4.57 0.38 -6.43
N GLY A 105 -5.32 0.68 -7.50
CA GLY A 105 -4.82 0.41 -8.85
C GLY A 105 -3.50 1.16 -9.09
N GLY A 106 -2.67 0.66 -10.01
CA GLY A 106 -1.44 1.36 -10.38
C GLY A 106 -1.74 2.69 -11.07
N ASP A 107 -1.17 3.79 -10.57
CA ASP A 107 -1.45 5.15 -11.09
C ASP A 107 -0.19 6.01 -11.18
N ASN A 108 -0.31 7.22 -11.70
CA ASN A 108 0.77 8.17 -11.79
C ASN A 108 1.18 8.76 -10.42
N LEU A 109 2.26 9.55 -10.41
CA LEU A 109 2.86 10.11 -9.18
C LEU A 109 1.96 11.12 -8.42
N ALA A 110 0.83 11.53 -9.01
CA ALA A 110 -0.14 12.44 -8.38
C ALA A 110 -1.21 11.73 -7.53
N ALA A 111 -1.28 10.40 -7.58
CA ALA A 111 -2.29 9.64 -6.85
C ALA A 111 -2.01 9.60 -5.34
N THR A 112 -3.04 9.85 -4.55
CA THR A 112 -3.06 9.74 -3.08
C THR A 112 -4.43 9.31 -2.62
N PHE A 113 -4.50 8.66 -1.45
CA PHE A 113 -5.77 8.34 -0.81
C PHE A 113 -6.45 9.58 -0.22
N SER A 114 -7.78 9.59 -0.22
CA SER A 114 -8.58 10.49 0.63
C SER A 114 -8.39 10.11 2.11
N PRO A 115 -8.29 11.08 3.03
CA PRO A 115 -8.34 10.82 4.47
C PRO A 115 -9.62 10.11 4.91
N GLU A 116 -10.71 10.21 4.14
CA GLU A 116 -11.94 9.48 4.42
C GLU A 116 -11.80 7.98 4.21
N LEU A 117 -10.90 7.54 3.33
CA LEU A 117 -10.71 6.13 2.97
C LEU A 117 -9.54 5.49 3.73
N SER A 118 -8.48 6.24 4.00
CA SER A 118 -7.24 5.71 4.56
C SER A 118 -6.74 6.53 5.74
N ASP A 119 -6.50 5.87 6.87
CA ASP A 119 -5.96 6.48 8.09
C ASP A 119 -4.42 6.57 8.04
N LEU A 120 -3.77 5.63 7.34
CA LEU A 120 -2.33 5.57 7.16
C LEU A 120 -1.97 5.24 5.71
N THR A 121 -1.08 6.01 5.10
CA THR A 121 -0.73 5.87 3.68
C THR A 121 0.71 5.41 3.46
N LEU A 122 0.86 4.27 2.79
CA LEU A 122 2.12 3.74 2.28
C LEU A 122 2.18 3.99 0.78
N TYR A 123 3.26 4.60 0.30
CA TYR A 123 3.45 4.83 -1.14
C TYR A 123 4.65 4.05 -1.64
N VAL A 124 4.45 3.19 -2.64
CA VAL A 124 5.47 2.30 -3.19
C VAL A 124 5.92 2.85 -4.53
N ILE A 125 7.22 3.09 -4.67
CA ILE A 125 7.90 3.27 -5.95
C ILE A 125 8.94 2.16 -6.09
N ASP A 126 9.54 2.00 -7.26
CA ASP A 126 10.61 1.03 -7.43
C ASP A 126 11.80 1.57 -8.21
N VAL A 127 12.96 0.97 -7.96
CA VAL A 127 14.23 1.37 -8.56
C VAL A 127 14.22 1.23 -10.09
N ALA A 128 13.49 0.23 -10.63
CA ALA A 128 13.39 0.04 -12.07
C ALA A 128 12.54 1.11 -12.78
N GLY A 129 11.73 1.88 -12.04
CA GLY A 129 11.11 3.12 -12.54
C GLY A 129 12.13 4.24 -12.85
N GLY A 130 13.35 4.09 -12.34
CA GLY A 130 14.52 4.92 -12.63
C GLY A 130 14.95 5.80 -11.46
N GLU A 131 16.26 6.05 -11.37
CA GLU A 131 16.89 6.83 -10.28
C GLU A 131 16.23 8.20 -10.03
N LYS A 132 15.72 8.84 -11.08
CA LYS A 132 15.09 10.17 -11.01
C LYS A 132 13.70 10.21 -10.37
N ILE A 133 13.07 9.06 -10.09
CA ILE A 133 11.67 9.03 -9.62
C ILE A 133 11.48 9.84 -8.32
N PRO A 134 12.30 9.69 -7.27
CA PRO A 134 12.20 10.54 -6.07
C PRO A 134 12.19 12.05 -6.40
N ARG A 135 13.08 12.51 -7.29
CA ARG A 135 13.17 13.94 -7.70
C ARG A 135 11.95 14.45 -8.44
N LYS A 136 11.21 13.58 -9.13
CA LYS A 136 9.97 13.98 -9.82
C LYS A 136 8.87 14.37 -8.83
N GLY A 137 8.98 13.98 -7.56
CA GLY A 137 8.05 14.35 -6.50
C GLY A 137 6.64 13.83 -6.73
N GLY A 138 5.66 14.64 -6.37
CA GLY A 138 4.26 14.23 -6.30
C GLY A 138 3.85 13.89 -4.87
N PRO A 139 2.56 14.04 -4.54
CA PRO A 139 2.05 13.93 -3.18
C PRO A 139 2.27 12.53 -2.56
N GLY A 140 2.30 11.45 -3.35
CA GLY A 140 2.69 10.14 -2.84
C GLY A 140 4.15 10.12 -2.34
N ILE A 141 5.08 10.69 -3.11
CA ILE A 141 6.50 10.75 -2.75
C ILE A 141 6.76 11.74 -1.62
N THR A 142 6.07 12.88 -1.58
CA THR A 142 6.40 13.96 -0.64
C THR A 142 5.56 13.95 0.64
N LYS A 143 4.33 13.41 0.60
CA LYS A 143 3.35 13.55 1.69
C LYS A 143 2.91 12.24 2.33
N SER A 144 3.09 11.08 1.69
CA SER A 144 2.71 9.79 2.31
C SER A 144 3.32 9.62 3.69
N ASP A 145 2.67 8.83 4.54
CA ASP A 145 3.18 8.56 5.89
C ASP A 145 4.48 7.75 5.83
N LEU A 146 4.57 6.81 4.89
CA LEU A 146 5.80 6.10 4.54
C LEU A 146 5.98 6.03 3.02
N LEU A 147 7.20 6.29 2.55
CA LEU A 147 7.62 5.99 1.18
C LEU A 147 8.47 4.71 1.18
N ILE A 148 8.16 3.81 0.27
CA ILE A 148 8.87 2.54 0.09
C ILE A 148 9.51 2.56 -1.30
N ILE A 149 10.83 2.46 -1.36
CA ILE A 149 11.62 2.40 -2.60
C ILE A 149 12.04 0.96 -2.82
N ASN A 150 11.22 0.22 -3.57
CA ASN A 150 11.29 -1.23 -3.71
C ASN A 150 12.23 -1.68 -4.84
N LYS A 151 12.53 -2.99 -4.87
CA LYS A 151 13.34 -3.66 -5.91
C LYS A 151 14.78 -3.15 -5.99
N THR A 152 15.42 -2.95 -4.84
CA THR A 152 16.82 -2.52 -4.73
C THR A 152 17.79 -3.42 -5.50
N ASP A 153 17.47 -4.70 -5.61
CA ASP A 153 18.25 -5.71 -6.36
C ASP A 153 18.35 -5.40 -7.86
N LEU A 154 17.41 -4.63 -8.42
CA LEU A 154 17.42 -4.26 -9.83
C LEU A 154 18.29 -3.04 -10.15
N ALA A 155 18.82 -2.33 -9.15
CA ALA A 155 19.61 -1.11 -9.36
C ALA A 155 20.75 -1.28 -10.39
N PRO A 156 21.56 -2.36 -10.36
CA PRO A 156 22.63 -2.55 -11.34
C PRO A 156 22.12 -2.80 -12.77
N MET A 157 20.91 -3.37 -12.91
CA MET A 157 20.33 -3.71 -14.21
C MET A 157 19.79 -2.48 -14.95
N VAL A 158 19.41 -1.43 -14.21
CA VAL A 158 18.83 -0.19 -14.77
C VAL A 158 19.76 1.02 -14.63
N GLY A 159 20.98 0.82 -14.13
CA GLY A 159 21.96 1.89 -13.93
C GLY A 159 21.54 2.93 -12.89
N ALA A 160 20.78 2.55 -11.87
CA ALA A 160 20.34 3.45 -10.82
C ALA A 160 21.31 3.44 -9.63
N ASN A 161 21.65 4.62 -9.09
CA ASN A 161 22.44 4.73 -7.88
C ASN A 161 21.53 4.95 -6.66
N LEU A 162 21.50 3.96 -5.75
CA LEU A 162 20.68 4.03 -4.53
C LEU A 162 21.07 5.20 -3.62
N SER A 163 22.34 5.61 -3.59
CA SER A 163 22.77 6.76 -2.79
C SER A 163 22.21 8.08 -3.32
N VAL A 164 22.05 8.18 -4.64
CA VAL A 164 21.42 9.35 -5.27
C VAL A 164 19.92 9.37 -4.97
N MET A 165 19.26 8.22 -5.10
CA MET A 165 17.84 8.08 -4.74
C MET A 165 17.57 8.41 -3.25
N ASP A 166 18.47 8.03 -2.35
CA ASP A 166 18.42 8.34 -0.91
C ASP A 166 18.46 9.85 -0.68
N GLN A 167 19.44 10.54 -1.26
CA GLN A 167 19.59 12.00 -1.15
C GLN A 167 18.35 12.73 -1.67
N ASP A 168 17.82 12.27 -2.81
CA ASP A 168 16.64 12.88 -3.40
C ASP A 168 15.38 12.62 -2.59
N ALA A 169 15.19 11.40 -2.07
CA ALA A 169 14.08 11.09 -1.19
C ALA A 169 14.12 11.95 0.08
N LYS A 170 15.29 12.08 0.73
CA LYS A 170 15.51 12.98 1.87
C LYS A 170 15.14 14.42 1.53
N ARG A 171 15.62 14.95 0.41
CA ARG A 171 15.30 16.32 -0.03
C ARG A 171 13.79 16.52 -0.24
N MET A 172 13.13 15.55 -0.85
CA MET A 172 11.71 15.67 -1.21
C MET A 172 10.76 15.42 -0.04
N ARG A 173 11.22 14.73 1.01
CA ARG A 173 10.40 14.32 2.17
C ARG A 173 10.70 15.08 3.46
N GLY A 174 11.84 15.77 3.55
CA GLY A 174 12.30 16.35 4.81
C GLY A 174 12.43 15.26 5.88
N ASP A 175 11.73 15.43 7.00
CA ASP A 175 11.77 14.49 8.13
C ASP A 175 10.81 13.29 7.97
N LYS A 176 9.98 13.25 6.92
CA LYS A 176 9.07 12.12 6.70
C LYS A 176 9.83 10.84 6.34
N PRO A 177 9.49 9.69 6.94
CA PRO A 177 10.28 8.49 6.80
C PRO A 177 10.14 7.88 5.40
N PHE A 178 11.20 7.23 4.96
CA PHE A 178 11.20 6.33 3.81
C PHE A 178 12.19 5.20 4.05
N LEU A 179 12.06 4.11 3.30
CA LEU A 179 13.04 3.05 3.29
C LEU A 179 13.24 2.46 1.90
N PHE A 180 14.39 1.85 1.71
CA PHE A 180 14.62 0.91 0.62
C PHE A 180 14.12 -0.47 1.00
N SER A 181 13.61 -1.23 0.03
CA SER A 181 13.10 -2.57 0.27
C SER A 181 13.33 -3.52 -0.89
N ASN A 182 13.22 -4.81 -0.58
CA ASN A 182 13.11 -5.86 -1.58
C ASN A 182 12.03 -6.86 -1.16
N MET A 183 10.84 -6.74 -1.74
CA MET A 183 9.72 -7.63 -1.42
C MET A 183 9.92 -9.09 -1.89
N LYS A 184 10.90 -9.36 -2.77
CA LYS A 184 11.28 -10.73 -3.16
C LYS A 184 12.05 -11.43 -2.04
N THR A 185 12.94 -10.73 -1.36
CA THR A 185 13.73 -11.25 -0.22
C THR A 185 13.12 -10.89 1.15
N LYS A 186 12.04 -10.12 1.15
CA LYS A 186 11.38 -9.53 2.34
C LYS A 186 12.26 -8.53 3.10
N GLU A 187 13.31 -8.01 2.48
CA GLU A 187 14.13 -6.96 3.06
C GLU A 187 13.31 -5.67 3.26
N GLY A 188 13.38 -5.10 4.46
CA GLY A 188 12.61 -3.91 4.86
C GLY A 188 11.19 -4.21 5.34
N LEU A 189 10.67 -5.44 5.19
CA LEU A 189 9.30 -5.79 5.58
C LEU A 189 9.04 -5.58 7.07
N GLU A 190 9.96 -6.02 7.94
CA GLU A 190 9.83 -5.88 9.39
C GLU A 190 9.75 -4.41 9.83
N ILE A 191 10.49 -3.53 9.15
CA ILE A 191 10.46 -2.09 9.40
C ILE A 191 9.11 -1.51 9.01
N ILE A 192 8.52 -1.97 7.89
CA ILE A 192 7.19 -1.54 7.43
C ILE A 192 6.12 -2.02 8.42
N ILE A 193 6.17 -3.27 8.88
CA ILE A 193 5.26 -3.81 9.90
C ILE A 193 5.35 -2.98 11.18
N SER A 194 6.57 -2.80 11.70
CA SER A 194 6.82 -1.98 12.88
C SER A 194 6.29 -0.55 12.73
N PHE A 195 6.37 0.03 11.54
CA PHE A 195 5.82 1.35 11.24
C PHE A 195 4.29 1.36 11.32
N ILE A 196 3.62 0.40 10.67
CA ILE A 196 2.15 0.26 10.68
C ILE A 196 1.65 0.09 12.12
N GLU A 197 2.27 -0.82 12.89
CA GLU A 197 1.89 -1.07 14.27
C GLU A 197 2.05 0.20 15.11
N LYS A 198 3.23 0.86 15.04
CA LYS A 198 3.53 2.09 15.79
C LYS A 198 2.61 3.26 15.47
N GLN A 199 2.34 3.50 14.19
CA GLN A 199 1.60 4.69 13.75
C GLN A 199 0.09 4.48 13.72
N GLY A 200 -0.38 3.28 13.41
CA GLY A 200 -1.79 3.01 13.24
C GLY A 200 -2.46 2.35 14.46
N LEU A 201 -1.84 1.33 15.05
CA LEU A 201 -2.49 0.53 16.09
C LEU A 201 -2.36 1.13 17.50
N PHE A 202 -1.31 1.93 17.77
CA PHE A 202 -1.19 2.67 19.05
C PHE A 202 -1.86 4.04 19.04
N LYS A 203 -2.27 4.57 17.88
CA LYS A 203 -2.97 5.88 17.77
C LYS A 203 -4.49 5.77 17.78
N ALA A 204 -5.04 4.63 17.37
CA ALA A 204 -6.48 4.42 17.45
C ALA A 204 -6.93 4.25 18.91
#